data_AF-A0A7D3W3N4-F1
#
_entry.id   AF-A0A7D3W3N4-F1
#
_cell.length_a   1.000
_cell.length_b   1.000
_cell.length_c   1.000
_cell.angle_alpha   90.00
_cell.angle_beta   90.00
_cell.angle_gamma   90.00
#
_symmetry.space_group_name_H-M   'P 1'
#
loop_
_entity.id
_entity.type
_entity.pdbx_description
1 polymer ?
#
loop_
_entity_poly.entity_id
_entity_poly.type
_entity_poly.pdbx_seq_one_letter_code
_entity_poly.pdbx_strand_id
1 'polypeptide(L)'
;MGIAPKELVPEAGPVPCRRDADGTVWLTAPARWSKPWRHYRMGSAAEIDALTGLPEGEDFTQVWAWEDQQAGRVRARLWAPRIGKGEDEACGSASMLLTLKLERALEVLHGRHRAVIRTRPVDDVRVELGGRCAVERPGDGVRAALDELYAG
;
A
#
# COMPACT_ATOMS: atom_id res chain seq x y z
N MET A 1 17.37 -14.56 3.32
CA MET A 1 16.84 -13.20 3.05
C MET A 1 16.68 -13.05 1.54
N GLY A 2 15.55 -12.55 1.03
CA GLY A 2 15.32 -12.42 -0.41
C GLY A 2 16.23 -11.37 -1.06
N ILE A 3 16.73 -11.65 -2.27
CA ILE A 3 17.55 -10.72 -3.05
C ILE A 3 16.63 -9.70 -3.72
N ALA A 4 16.89 -8.41 -3.53
CA ALA A 4 16.19 -7.38 -4.29
C ALA A 4 16.83 -7.29 -5.69
N PRO A 5 16.08 -7.48 -6.79
CA PRO A 5 16.62 -7.24 -8.11
C PRO A 5 16.98 -5.75 -8.26
N LYS A 6 17.92 -5.43 -9.16
CA LYS A 6 18.23 -4.02 -9.49
C LYS A 6 17.13 -3.37 -10.33
N GLU A 7 16.35 -4.17 -11.04
CA GLU A 7 15.29 -3.72 -11.93
C GLU A 7 14.23 -4.81 -12.10
N LEU A 8 12.97 -4.42 -12.18
CA LEU A 8 11.85 -5.25 -12.61
C LEU A 8 11.45 -4.83 -14.03
N VAL A 9 11.08 -5.80 -14.88
CA VAL A 9 10.70 -5.52 -16.29
C VAL A 9 9.27 -6.02 -16.56
N PRO A 10 8.23 -5.34 -16.03
CA PRO A 10 6.84 -5.60 -16.40
C PRO A 10 6.53 -5.08 -17.82
N GLU A 11 5.36 -5.43 -18.36
CA GLU A 11 4.88 -4.93 -19.66
C GLU A 11 4.79 -3.38 -19.72
N ALA A 12 4.59 -2.74 -18.58
CA ALA A 12 4.55 -1.27 -18.46
C ALA A 12 5.93 -0.60 -18.64
N GLY A 13 7.01 -1.38 -18.68
CA GLY A 13 8.39 -0.92 -18.84
C GLY A 13 9.23 -1.08 -17.57
N PRO A 14 10.56 -0.82 -17.66
CA PRO A 14 11.50 -1.08 -16.59
C PRO A 14 11.23 -0.24 -15.32
N VAL A 15 11.40 -0.87 -14.16
CA VAL A 15 11.21 -0.29 -12.83
C VAL A 15 12.48 -0.50 -12.02
N PRO A 16 13.29 0.55 -11.77
CA PRO A 16 14.51 0.40 -10.99
C PRO A 16 14.17 0.11 -9.53
N CYS A 17 14.98 -0.75 -8.92
CA CYS A 17 14.83 -1.19 -7.55
C CYS A 17 16.14 -1.03 -6.78
N ARG A 18 16.03 -0.70 -5.50
CA ARG A 18 17.16 -0.61 -4.58
C ARG A 18 16.78 -1.17 -3.21
N ARG A 19 17.79 -1.58 -2.45
CA ARG A 19 17.63 -2.00 -1.05
C ARG A 19 18.50 -1.11 -0.18
N ASP A 20 17.90 -0.52 0.84
CA ASP A 20 18.61 0.25 1.85
C ASP A 20 19.23 -0.67 2.91
N ALA A 21 20.21 -0.13 3.66
CA ALA A 21 20.90 -0.86 4.72
C ALA A 21 19.96 -1.34 5.84
N ASP A 22 18.84 -0.64 6.07
CA ASP A 22 17.80 -1.01 7.05
C ASP A 22 16.88 -2.15 6.57
N GLY A 23 17.13 -2.66 5.37
CA GLY A 23 16.38 -3.75 4.74
C GLY A 23 15.14 -3.32 3.97
N THR A 24 14.83 -2.03 3.90
CA THR A 24 13.74 -1.51 3.05
C THR A 24 14.08 -1.70 1.58
N VAL A 25 13.15 -2.32 0.84
CA VAL A 25 13.25 -2.46 -0.61
C VAL A 25 12.37 -1.39 -1.24
N TRP A 26 12.90 -0.72 -2.25
CA TRP A 26 12.26 0.37 -2.96
C TRP A 26 12.18 0.06 -4.43
N LEU A 27 11.12 0.57 -5.07
CA LEU A 27 10.97 0.68 -6.51
C LEU A 27 10.66 2.13 -6.86
N THR A 28 11.02 2.59 -8.07
CA THR A 28 10.60 3.90 -8.58
C THR A 28 9.70 3.73 -9.79
N ALA A 29 8.49 4.25 -9.73
CA ALA A 29 7.54 4.14 -10.83
C ALA A 29 6.68 5.41 -10.99
N PRO A 30 6.13 5.66 -12.18
CA PRO A 30 5.13 6.70 -12.38
C PRO A 30 3.85 6.40 -11.59
N ALA A 31 3.36 7.36 -10.80
CA ALA A 31 2.14 7.14 -10.02
C ALA A 31 0.90 6.98 -10.92
N ARG A 32 0.92 7.54 -12.13
CA ARG A 32 -0.14 7.40 -13.15
C ARG A 32 -0.43 5.97 -13.61
N TRP A 33 0.47 5.02 -13.31
CA TRP A 33 0.22 3.59 -13.55
C TRP A 33 -0.81 3.00 -12.57
N SER A 34 -1.14 3.75 -11.51
CA SER A 34 -2.15 3.37 -10.52
C SER A 34 -3.55 3.43 -11.09
N LYS A 35 -4.46 2.66 -10.49
CA LYS A 35 -5.90 2.89 -10.65
C LYS A 35 -6.25 4.30 -10.16
N PRO A 36 -7.35 4.92 -10.65
CA PRO A 36 -7.75 6.27 -10.26
C PRO A 36 -8.38 6.27 -8.86
N TRP A 37 -7.57 6.00 -7.83
CA TRP A 37 -8.01 5.97 -6.44
C TRP A 37 -8.45 7.37 -6.00
N ARG A 38 -9.60 7.43 -5.31
CA ARG A 38 -10.04 8.64 -4.63
C ARG A 38 -9.37 8.73 -3.26
N HIS A 39 -9.04 9.94 -2.83
CA HIS A 39 -8.46 10.20 -1.51
C HIS A 39 -9.37 11.12 -0.72
N TYR A 40 -9.90 10.61 0.39
CA TYR A 40 -10.74 11.36 1.30
C TYR A 40 -10.04 11.58 2.63
N ARG A 41 -9.82 12.86 3.00
CA ARG A 41 -9.14 13.20 4.25
C ARG A 41 -10.16 13.22 5.39
N MET A 42 -9.86 12.51 6.46
CA MET A 42 -10.65 12.45 7.70
C MET A 42 -10.08 13.36 8.78
N GLY A 43 -10.86 13.58 9.84
CA GLY A 43 -10.48 14.45 10.95
C GLY A 43 -9.36 13.86 11.80
N SER A 44 -9.37 12.54 11.98
CA SER A 44 -8.40 11.85 12.84
C SER A 44 -8.12 10.41 12.40
N ALA A 45 -6.99 9.87 12.85
CA ALA A 45 -6.68 8.44 12.69
C ALA A 45 -7.67 7.54 13.45
N ALA A 46 -8.19 8.01 14.59
CA ALA A 46 -9.18 7.28 15.39
C ALA A 46 -10.51 7.09 14.66
N GLU A 47 -10.97 8.10 13.91
CA GLU A 47 -12.14 7.96 13.03
C GLU A 47 -11.94 6.86 11.99
N ILE A 48 -10.75 6.76 11.40
CA ILE A 48 -10.42 5.73 10.41
C ILE A 48 -10.41 4.33 11.02
N ASP A 49 -9.89 4.20 12.24
CA ASP A 49 -9.85 2.93 12.96
C ASP A 49 -11.26 2.42 13.31
N ALA A 50 -12.21 3.33 13.57
CA ALA A 50 -13.59 2.99 13.87
C ALA A 50 -14.40 2.52 12.64
N LEU A 51 -13.90 2.73 11.42
CA LEU A 51 -14.62 2.34 10.20
C LEU A 51 -14.80 0.82 10.09
N THR A 52 -15.98 0.39 9.65
CA THR A 52 -16.25 -1.01 9.30
C THR A 52 -16.31 -1.23 7.79
N GLY A 53 -16.42 -0.15 7.02
CA GLY A 53 -16.49 -0.14 5.56
C GLY A 53 -16.63 1.29 5.03
N LEU A 54 -16.85 1.41 3.71
CA LEU A 54 -17.28 2.67 3.10
C LEU A 54 -18.81 2.83 3.20
N PRO A 55 -19.33 4.07 3.11
CA PRO A 55 -20.75 4.31 2.89
C PRO A 55 -21.28 3.57 1.65
N GLU A 56 -22.59 3.30 1.61
CA GLU A 56 -23.21 2.69 0.44
C GLU A 56 -23.00 3.56 -0.82
N GLY A 57 -22.66 2.91 -1.94
CA GLY A 57 -22.38 3.58 -3.22
C GLY A 57 -20.95 4.13 -3.37
N GLU A 58 -20.16 4.17 -2.29
CA GLU A 58 -18.76 4.56 -2.32
C GLU A 58 -17.85 3.38 -2.71
N ASP A 59 -16.84 3.64 -3.55
CA ASP A 59 -15.94 2.63 -4.10
C ASP A 59 -14.57 3.28 -4.44
N PHE A 60 -13.53 2.46 -4.63
CA PHE A 60 -12.19 2.89 -5.05
C PHE A 60 -11.61 4.06 -4.22
N THR A 61 -11.82 4.03 -2.91
CA THR A 61 -11.51 5.16 -2.03
C THR A 61 -10.53 4.77 -0.95
N GLN A 62 -9.44 5.54 -0.86
CA GLN A 62 -8.55 5.60 0.29
C GLN A 62 -9.03 6.72 1.23
N VAL A 63 -9.45 6.36 2.44
CA VAL A 63 -9.61 7.33 3.51
C VAL A 63 -8.28 7.49 4.24
N TRP A 64 -7.92 8.71 4.61
CA TRP A 64 -6.64 8.97 5.27
C TRP A 64 -6.70 10.14 6.24
N ALA A 65 -5.83 10.13 7.25
CA ALA A 65 -5.64 11.23 8.19
C ALA A 65 -4.17 11.30 8.60
N TRP A 66 -3.71 12.48 8.98
CA TRP A 66 -2.39 12.62 9.60
C TRP A 66 -2.41 11.96 10.99
N GLU A 67 -1.46 11.08 11.26
CA GLU A 67 -1.08 10.74 12.64
C GLU A 67 -0.02 11.71 13.14
N ASP A 68 0.92 12.07 12.26
CA ASP A 68 1.93 13.09 12.51
C ASP A 68 2.22 13.79 11.19
N GLN A 69 1.67 15.00 11.04
CA GLN A 69 1.88 15.78 9.83
C GLN A 69 3.33 16.24 9.70
N GLN A 70 4.05 16.53 10.78
CA GLN A 70 5.43 16.98 10.66
C GLN A 70 6.33 15.84 10.18
N ALA A 71 6.16 14.64 10.73
CA ALA A 71 6.92 13.45 10.33
C ALA A 71 6.43 12.80 9.02
N GLY A 72 5.29 13.21 8.47
CA GLY A 72 4.71 12.60 7.27
C GLY A 72 4.05 11.25 7.52
N ARG A 73 3.63 10.97 8.76
CA ARG A 73 2.95 9.72 9.13
C ARG A 73 1.45 9.85 8.88
N VAL A 74 0.93 8.93 8.08
CA VAL A 74 -0.48 8.90 7.67
C VAL A 74 -1.12 7.60 8.11
N ARG A 75 -2.30 7.68 8.71
CA ARG A 75 -3.21 6.54 8.85
C ARG A 75 -4.06 6.43 7.60
N ALA A 76 -4.15 5.25 6.97
CA ALA A 76 -5.01 5.06 5.79
C ALA A 76 -5.68 3.68 5.70
N ARG A 77 -6.89 3.63 5.14
CA ARG A 77 -7.60 2.40 4.77
C ARG A 77 -8.20 2.55 3.39
N LEU A 78 -8.33 1.46 2.65
CA LEU A 78 -8.83 1.47 1.27
C LEU A 78 -9.82 0.34 1.04
N TRP A 79 -10.90 0.66 0.33
CA TRP A 79 -11.89 -0.31 -0.13
C TRP A 79 -12.11 -0.18 -1.63
N ALA A 80 -12.36 -1.31 -2.28
CA ALA A 80 -12.65 -1.38 -3.72
C ALA A 80 -13.69 -2.48 -4.05
N PRO A 81 -14.88 -2.44 -3.42
CA PRO A 81 -15.89 -3.51 -3.53
C PRO A 81 -16.28 -3.86 -4.96
N ARG A 82 -16.26 -2.91 -5.91
CA ARG A 82 -16.65 -3.16 -7.30
C ARG A 82 -15.75 -4.16 -8.03
N ILE A 83 -14.50 -4.32 -7.59
CA ILE A 83 -13.57 -5.32 -8.13
C ILE A 83 -13.47 -6.55 -7.21
N GLY A 84 -14.46 -6.77 -6.35
CA GLY A 84 -14.49 -7.90 -5.41
C GLY A 84 -13.49 -7.78 -4.27
N LYS A 85 -12.88 -6.60 -4.07
CA LYS A 85 -11.92 -6.36 -2.99
C LYS A 85 -12.60 -5.55 -1.90
N GLY A 86 -12.99 -6.21 -0.82
CA GLY A 86 -13.58 -5.56 0.36
C GLY A 86 -12.66 -4.48 0.91
N GLU A 87 -11.78 -4.83 1.85
CA GLU A 87 -10.72 -3.95 2.34
C GLU A 87 -9.35 -4.40 1.78
N ASP A 88 -8.50 -3.44 1.42
CA ASP A 88 -7.10 -3.67 1.09
C ASP A 88 -6.22 -3.35 2.30
N GLU A 89 -5.58 -4.37 2.87
CA GLU A 89 -4.70 -4.17 4.03
C GLU A 89 -3.45 -3.34 3.69
N ALA A 90 -2.99 -3.33 2.44
CA ALA A 90 -1.80 -2.57 2.03
C ALA A 90 -1.85 -2.15 0.55
N CYS A 91 -2.27 -0.90 0.28
CA CYS A 91 -2.36 -0.38 -1.08
C CYS A 91 -1.22 0.58 -1.45
N GLY A 92 -0.19 0.08 -2.14
CA GLY A 92 0.95 0.88 -2.61
C GLY A 92 0.57 1.95 -3.64
N SER A 93 -0.26 1.57 -4.62
CA SER A 93 -0.66 2.47 -5.72
C SER A 93 -1.49 3.68 -5.25
N ALA A 94 -2.40 3.48 -4.29
CA ALA A 94 -3.12 4.59 -3.65
C ALA A 94 -2.17 5.51 -2.86
N SER A 95 -1.19 4.93 -2.16
CA SER A 95 -0.19 5.67 -1.40
C SER A 95 0.71 6.52 -2.31
N MET A 96 1.10 6.02 -3.49
CA MET A 96 1.87 6.79 -4.48
C MET A 96 1.11 8.03 -4.95
N LEU A 97 -0.18 7.88 -5.30
CA LEU A 97 -1.02 9.01 -5.71
C LEU A 97 -1.19 10.05 -4.59
N LEU A 98 -1.38 9.59 -3.34
CA LEU A 98 -1.46 10.49 -2.19
C LEU A 98 -0.15 11.27 -1.98
N THR A 99 0.99 10.63 -2.21
CA THR A 99 2.33 11.22 -2.09
C THR A 99 2.51 12.38 -3.06
N LEU A 100 2.13 12.20 -4.33
CA LEU A 100 2.17 13.29 -5.31
C LEU A 100 1.17 14.39 -4.93
N LYS A 101 -0.06 14.04 -4.52
CA LYS A 101 -1.09 15.01 -4.11
C LYS A 101 -0.64 15.90 -2.94
N LEU A 102 0.16 15.36 -2.02
CA LEU A 102 0.67 16.07 -0.84
C LEU A 102 2.09 16.60 -1.03
N GLU A 103 2.71 16.33 -2.19
CA GLU A 103 4.05 16.78 -2.58
C GLU A 103 5.13 16.51 -1.53
N ARG A 104 5.05 15.36 -0.85
CA ARG A 104 5.98 15.02 0.23
C ARG A 104 6.10 13.53 0.50
N ALA A 105 7.19 13.15 1.14
CA ALA A 105 7.41 11.79 1.61
C ALA A 105 6.39 11.40 2.69
N LEU A 106 5.89 10.16 2.64
CA LEU A 106 4.92 9.63 3.59
C LEU A 106 5.38 8.28 4.16
N GLU A 107 5.06 8.06 5.44
CA GLU A 107 4.97 6.73 6.04
C GLU A 107 3.48 6.42 6.27
N VAL A 108 2.90 5.59 5.41
CA VAL A 108 1.48 5.24 5.42
C VAL A 108 1.29 3.95 6.21
N LEU A 109 0.54 4.05 7.31
CA LEU A 109 0.06 2.91 8.10
C LEU A 109 -1.28 2.45 7.54
N HIS A 110 -1.22 1.39 6.72
CA HIS A 110 -2.34 0.93 5.91
C HIS A 110 -3.10 -0.23 6.56
N GLY A 111 -4.41 -0.28 6.34
CA GLY A 111 -5.24 -1.42 6.74
C GLY A 111 -5.43 -1.54 8.25
N ARG A 112 -5.98 -2.65 8.72
CA ARG A 112 -6.17 -2.95 10.14
C ARG A 112 -4.85 -3.35 10.80
N HIS A 113 -3.98 -4.04 10.06
CA HIS A 113 -2.68 -4.48 10.56
C HIS A 113 -1.59 -3.40 10.50
N ARG A 114 -1.94 -2.18 10.06
CA ARG A 114 -1.02 -1.03 10.00
C ARG A 114 0.25 -1.35 9.20
N ALA A 115 0.08 -2.05 8.08
CA ALA A 115 1.15 -2.35 7.15
C ALA A 115 1.84 -1.05 6.73
N VAL A 116 3.18 -1.00 6.85
CA VAL A 116 3.94 0.23 6.63
C VAL A 116 4.36 0.31 5.16
N ILE A 117 3.76 1.26 4.45
CA ILE A 117 4.15 1.64 3.09
C ILE A 117 4.89 2.98 3.17
N ARG A 118 6.08 3.04 2.59
CA ARG A 118 6.87 4.27 2.50
C ARG A 118 6.84 4.81 1.09
N THR A 119 6.71 6.12 0.96
CA THR A 119 6.72 6.77 -0.34
C THR A 119 7.52 8.06 -0.32
N ARG A 120 8.17 8.38 -1.44
CA ARG A 120 8.90 9.64 -1.62
C ARG A 120 8.65 10.20 -3.02
N PRO A 121 8.29 11.48 -3.18
CA PRO A 121 8.24 12.08 -4.50
C PRO A 121 9.65 12.12 -5.09
N VAL A 122 9.77 11.79 -6.38
CA VAL A 122 11.02 11.94 -7.15
C VAL A 122 10.93 13.17 -8.03
N ASP A 123 9.79 13.33 -8.70
CA ASP A 123 9.39 14.46 -9.52
C ASP A 123 7.86 14.49 -9.58
N ASP A 124 7.28 15.36 -10.42
CA ASP A 124 5.83 15.56 -10.54
C ASP A 124 5.05 14.31 -10.99
N VAL A 125 5.74 13.27 -11.48
CA VAL A 125 5.09 12.07 -12.04
C VAL A 125 5.55 10.77 -11.38
N ARG A 126 6.75 10.70 -10.82
CA ARG A 126 7.36 9.50 -10.25
C ARG A 126 7.44 9.52 -8.73
N VAL A 127 7.26 8.35 -8.16
CA VAL A 127 7.33 8.10 -6.71
C VAL A 127 8.23 6.90 -6.46
N GLU A 128 9.10 7.01 -5.46
CA GLU A 128 9.70 5.83 -4.83
C GLU A 128 8.66 5.20 -3.91
N LEU A 129 8.39 3.91 -4.07
CA LEU A 129 7.52 3.11 -3.21
C LEU A 129 8.39 2.06 -2.50
N GLY A 130 8.35 2.04 -1.17
CA GLY A 130 9.19 1.20 -0.35
C GLY A 130 8.45 0.47 0.74
N GLY A 131 8.99 -0.67 1.14
CA GLY A 131 8.43 -1.49 2.21
C GLY A 131 9.42 -2.53 2.70
N ARG A 132 9.03 -3.23 3.77
CA ARG A 132 9.71 -4.42 4.28
C ARG A 132 8.71 -5.56 4.31
N CYS A 133 9.21 -6.76 4.04
CA CYS A 133 8.41 -7.98 4.13
C CYS A 133 9.11 -8.96 5.07
N ALA A 134 8.30 -9.68 5.85
CA ALA A 134 8.74 -10.87 6.56
C ALA A 134 8.18 -12.08 5.82
N VAL A 135 8.97 -13.17 5.78
CA VAL A 135 8.47 -14.47 5.31
C VAL A 135 7.95 -15.20 6.53
N GLU A 136 6.65 -15.44 6.57
CA GLU A 136 6.00 -16.26 7.59
C GLU A 136 5.62 -17.61 6.99
N ARG A 137 5.80 -18.70 7.75
CA ARG A 137 5.26 -19.99 7.33
C ARG A 137 3.75 -19.98 7.56
N PRO A 138 2.93 -20.37 6.57
CA PRO A 138 1.50 -20.54 6.82
C PRO A 138 1.30 -21.55 7.95
N GLY A 139 0.34 -21.29 8.84
CA GLY A 139 0.03 -22.20 9.93
C GLY A 139 -0.44 -23.57 9.43
N ASP A 140 -0.25 -24.61 10.23
CA ASP A 140 -0.49 -26.00 9.83
C ASP A 140 -1.92 -26.24 9.31
N GLY A 141 -2.92 -25.55 9.87
CA GLY A 141 -4.31 -25.63 9.42
C GLY A 141 -4.54 -25.05 8.01
N VAL A 142 -3.83 -23.97 7.64
CA VAL A 142 -3.90 -23.42 6.27
C VAL A 142 -3.26 -24.40 5.29
N ARG A 143 -2.17 -25.03 5.70
CA ARG A 143 -1.48 -26.03 4.86
C ARG A 143 -2.36 -27.25 4.62
N ALA A 144 -2.99 -27.79 5.66
CA ALA A 144 -3.93 -28.90 5.54
C ALA A 144 -5.11 -28.56 4.60
N ALA A 145 -5.70 -27.38 4.74
CA ALA A 145 -6.79 -26.93 3.86
C ALA A 145 -6.35 -26.78 2.39
N LEU A 146 -5.13 -26.30 2.14
CA LEU A 146 -4.58 -26.23 0.78
C LEU A 146 -4.31 -27.63 0.22
N ASP A 147 -3.74 -28.52 1.02
CA ASP A 147 -3.46 -29.90 0.62
C ASP A 147 -4.77 -30.64 0.25
N GLU A 148 -5.87 -30.43 1.01
CA GLU A 148 -7.21 -30.95 0.65
C GLU A 148 -7.77 -30.33 -0.64
N LEU A 149 -7.66 -29.00 -0.81
CA LEU A 149 -8.17 -28.29 -1.98
C LEU A 149 -7.48 -28.71 -3.28
N TYR A 150 -6.18 -29.03 -3.21
CA TYR A 150 -5.37 -29.45 -4.37
C TYR A 150 -5.26 -30.97 -4.53
N ALA A 151 -5.86 -31.76 -3.63
CA ALA A 151 -5.92 -33.23 -3.75
C ALA A 151 -7.12 -33.73 -4.60
N GLY A 152 -8.04 -32.85 -4.98
CA GLY A 152 -9.16 -33.12 -5.91
C GLY A 152 -8.93 -32.56 -7.30
#